data_AF-A0A7G8WTT4-F1
#
_entry.id   AF-A0A7G8WTT4-F1
#
_cell.length_a   1.000
_cell.length_b   1.000
_cell.length_c   1.000
_cell.angle_alpha   90.00
_cell.angle_beta   90.00
_cell.angle_gamma   90.00
#
_symmetry.space_group_name_H-M   'P 1'
#
loop_
_entity.id
_entity.type
_entity.pdbx_description
1 polymer ?
#
loop_
_entity_poly.entity_id
_entity_poly.type
_entity_poly.pdbx_seq_one_letter_code
_entity_poly.pdbx_strand_id
1 'polypeptide(L)'
;MGAVELVIAKNPDPDSTLPYLVRLPMAGGLVFRTKGTWPRTTALYCHPVSLQEWPAEPEIVEIVPLRSCERRGAAIDVVADRGREQRSQIVFTKARGRDMVFWQAPRTRRQARPDVQVPTARAAGIRNLEILIDTRERYAYQFGAQQVSTTKRTLPSGDYAVTVDGSVVAAVERKSLEDLVSSLINGKLRFALGELSLLPRAALVVEERYSKVFALGHVRPAVVADGLAELQVRWPNIPIVFCETRKLAEEWTYRYLAAAHHWAAAEAATVARIGVGESGAVGGPARPDPSTAEVRAWARSNGLDVPAGGRLRPEVFQAWRDADLG
;
A
#
# COMPACT_ATOMS: atom_id res chain seq x y z
N MET A 1 -34.40 21.99 5.78
CA MET A 1 -32.98 22.41 5.83
C MET A 1 -32.72 23.17 4.55
N GLY A 2 -32.27 24.43 4.64
CA GLY A 2 -32.05 25.27 3.46
C GLY A 2 -31.05 24.62 2.50
N ALA A 3 -31.23 24.85 1.20
CA ALA A 3 -30.29 24.36 0.19
C ALA A 3 -28.89 24.90 0.50
N VAL A 4 -27.90 24.01 0.58
CA VAL A 4 -26.50 24.38 0.79
C VAL A 4 -25.97 24.80 -0.57
N GLU A 5 -25.70 26.09 -0.77
CA GLU A 5 -25.34 26.64 -2.07
C GLU A 5 -23.94 27.27 -2.07
N LEU A 6 -23.15 26.96 -3.10
CA LEU A 6 -21.96 27.73 -3.44
C LEU A 6 -22.37 28.83 -4.42
N VAL A 7 -21.96 30.06 -4.14
CA VAL A 7 -22.35 31.22 -4.95
C VAL A 7 -21.11 31.83 -5.59
N ILE A 8 -21.19 32.12 -6.88
CA ILE A 8 -20.13 32.76 -7.67
C ILE A 8 -20.64 34.10 -8.18
N ALA A 9 -19.86 35.14 -7.95
CA ALA A 9 -20.14 36.50 -8.43
C ALA A 9 -18.93 37.05 -9.19
N LYS A 10 -19.13 38.13 -9.95
CA LYS A 10 -18.00 38.91 -10.45
C LYS A 10 -17.30 39.63 -9.30
N ASN A 11 -15.97 39.70 -9.38
CA ASN A 11 -15.21 40.57 -8.50
C ASN A 11 -15.43 42.03 -8.94
N PRO A 12 -15.89 42.93 -8.06
CA PRO A 12 -16.16 44.33 -8.42
C PRO A 12 -14.89 45.13 -8.74
N ASP A 13 -13.72 44.64 -8.34
CA ASP A 13 -12.42 45.26 -8.64
C ASP A 13 -12.01 45.03 -10.10
N PRO A 14 -12.08 46.05 -10.98
CA PRO A 14 -11.83 45.91 -12.41
C PRO A 14 -10.35 45.65 -12.74
N ASP A 15 -9.43 46.01 -11.83
CA ASP A 15 -7.99 45.87 -12.01
C ASP A 15 -7.46 44.49 -11.53
N SER A 16 -8.34 43.69 -10.91
CA SER A 16 -7.97 42.38 -10.38
C SER A 16 -7.77 41.33 -11.48
N THR A 17 -6.63 40.65 -11.45
CA THR A 17 -6.36 39.46 -12.28
C THR A 17 -7.17 38.21 -11.88
N LEU A 18 -7.93 38.31 -10.78
CA LEU A 18 -8.87 37.31 -10.29
C LEU A 18 -10.29 37.89 -10.39
N PRO A 19 -11.01 37.69 -11.53
CA PRO A 19 -12.24 38.39 -11.84
C PRO A 19 -13.50 37.79 -11.18
N TYR A 20 -13.38 36.71 -10.40
CA TYR A 20 -14.52 36.07 -9.75
C TYR A 20 -14.37 36.02 -8.24
N LEU A 21 -15.49 36.12 -7.54
CA LEU A 21 -15.65 35.81 -6.12
C LEU A 21 -16.42 34.50 -5.97
N VAL A 22 -15.96 33.64 -5.08
CA VAL A 22 -16.60 32.35 -4.75
C VAL A 22 -16.90 32.33 -3.26
N ARG A 23 -18.17 32.16 -2.90
CA ARG A 23 -18.64 32.05 -1.52
C ARG A 23 -19.08 30.62 -1.21
N LEU A 24 -18.49 30.04 -0.17
CA LEU A 24 -18.85 28.72 0.33
C LEU A 24 -19.83 28.84 1.51
N PRO A 25 -20.82 27.94 1.59
CA PRO A 25 -21.83 27.94 2.65
C PRO A 25 -21.31 27.26 3.93
N MET A 26 -20.18 27.73 4.47
CA MET A 26 -19.60 27.19 5.70
C MET A 26 -18.91 28.25 6.55
N ALA A 27 -18.84 28.02 7.86
CA ALA A 27 -18.18 28.88 8.83
C ALA A 27 -18.60 30.37 8.74
N GLY A 28 -19.91 30.63 8.53
CA GLY A 28 -20.44 32.00 8.36
C GLY A 28 -20.29 32.59 6.95
N GLY A 29 -19.58 31.91 6.04
CA GLY A 29 -19.36 32.32 4.66
C GLY A 29 -17.88 32.55 4.37
N LEU A 30 -17.21 31.55 3.81
CA LEU A 30 -15.84 31.72 3.31
C LEU A 30 -15.89 32.31 1.90
N VAL A 31 -15.05 33.32 1.63
CA VAL A 31 -15.00 34.00 0.33
C VAL A 31 -13.58 33.93 -0.24
N PHE A 32 -13.50 33.66 -1.54
CA PHE A 32 -12.24 33.59 -2.28
C PHE A 32 -12.32 34.38 -3.58
N ARG A 33 -11.26 35.08 -3.97
CA ARG A 33 -11.08 35.56 -5.35
C ARG A 33 -10.42 34.47 -6.19
N THR A 34 -10.90 34.24 -7.41
CA THR A 34 -10.40 33.19 -8.30
C THR A 34 -10.31 33.66 -9.76
N LYS A 35 -9.50 32.95 -10.56
CA LYS A 35 -9.35 33.22 -12.00
C LYS A 35 -10.51 32.67 -12.86
N GLY A 36 -11.31 31.77 -12.31
CA GLY A 36 -12.38 31.08 -13.03
C GLY A 36 -13.51 30.64 -12.09
N THR A 37 -14.62 30.23 -12.69
CA THR A 37 -15.84 29.84 -11.96
C THR A 37 -15.85 28.38 -11.51
N TRP A 38 -15.08 27.50 -12.16
CA TRP A 38 -14.91 26.13 -11.70
C TRP A 38 -13.59 25.53 -12.20
N PRO A 39 -12.88 24.70 -11.42
CA PRO A 39 -11.68 24.02 -11.89
C PRO A 39 -12.03 22.94 -12.93
N ARG A 40 -11.65 23.14 -14.18
CA ARG A 40 -11.91 22.20 -15.30
C ARG A 40 -10.67 21.46 -15.77
N THR A 41 -9.69 22.22 -16.29
CA THR A 41 -8.45 21.71 -16.87
C THR A 41 -7.25 21.93 -15.95
N THR A 42 -7.26 22.99 -15.14
CA THR A 42 -6.24 23.31 -14.15
C THR A 42 -6.87 23.72 -12.82
N ALA A 43 -6.12 23.55 -11.72
CA ALA A 43 -6.52 24.08 -10.43
C ALA A 43 -6.53 25.61 -10.48
N LEU A 44 -7.48 26.23 -9.80
CA LEU A 44 -7.60 27.67 -9.68
C LEU A 44 -6.98 28.11 -8.36
N TYR A 45 -6.08 29.08 -8.41
CA TYR A 45 -5.65 29.77 -7.20
C TYR A 45 -6.84 30.50 -6.57
N CYS A 46 -6.99 30.36 -5.26
CA CYS A 46 -8.00 31.00 -4.46
C CYS A 46 -7.31 31.95 -3.50
N HIS A 47 -7.50 33.25 -3.70
CA HIS A 47 -7.04 34.24 -2.74
C HIS A 47 -8.10 34.39 -1.65
N PRO A 48 -7.84 34.01 -0.39
CA PRO A 48 -8.81 34.18 0.68
C PRO A 48 -9.07 35.67 0.93
N VAL A 49 -10.33 36.03 1.11
CA VAL A 49 -10.76 37.41 1.39
C VAL A 49 -11.77 37.42 2.52
N SER A 50 -11.93 38.57 3.17
CA SER A 50 -12.91 38.70 4.24
C SER A 50 -14.34 38.66 3.66
N LEU A 51 -15.32 38.24 4.48
CA LEU A 51 -16.73 38.24 4.06
C LEU A 51 -17.25 39.65 3.72
N GLN A 52 -16.63 40.72 4.26
CA GLN A 52 -16.98 42.11 3.96
C GLN A 52 -16.67 42.51 2.51
N GLU A 53 -15.79 41.75 1.84
CA GLU A 53 -15.51 41.96 0.41
C GLU A 53 -16.59 41.37 -0.49
N TRP A 54 -17.55 40.60 0.06
CA TRP A 54 -18.73 40.18 -0.68
C TRP A 54 -19.67 41.38 -0.89
N PRO A 55 -20.01 41.77 -2.13
CA PRO A 55 -20.86 42.93 -2.37
C PRO A 55 -22.26 42.75 -1.78
N ALA A 56 -22.87 43.86 -1.34
CA ALA A 56 -24.27 43.87 -0.90
C ALA A 56 -25.22 43.50 -2.06
N GLU A 57 -24.90 43.97 -3.27
CA GLU A 57 -25.61 43.67 -4.51
C GLU A 57 -24.64 42.97 -5.48
N PRO A 58 -24.38 41.66 -5.31
CA PRO A 58 -23.40 40.96 -6.12
C PRO A 58 -23.97 40.66 -7.52
N GLU A 59 -23.17 40.91 -8.55
CA GLU A 59 -23.49 40.41 -9.90
C GLU A 59 -23.22 38.89 -9.93
N ILE A 60 -24.28 38.11 -9.68
CA ILE A 60 -24.20 36.65 -9.61
C ILE A 60 -23.95 36.06 -11.00
N VAL A 61 -22.91 35.24 -11.07
CA VAL A 61 -22.53 34.48 -12.26
C VAL A 61 -23.14 33.08 -12.21
N GLU A 62 -23.09 32.42 -11.06
CA GLU A 62 -23.59 31.05 -10.91
C GLU A 62 -23.98 30.78 -9.45
N ILE A 63 -25.11 30.10 -9.24
CA ILE A 63 -25.49 29.51 -7.95
C ILE A 63 -25.46 28.00 -8.13
N VAL A 64 -24.66 27.32 -7.31
CA VAL A 64 -24.41 25.88 -7.43
C VAL A 64 -25.01 25.18 -6.21
N PRO A 65 -26.12 24.42 -6.37
CA PRO A 65 -26.64 23.57 -5.32
C PRO A 65 -25.59 22.52 -4.93
N LEU A 66 -25.38 22.33 -3.63
CA LEU A 66 -24.45 21.36 -3.09
C LEU A 66 -25.19 20.23 -2.37
N ARG A 67 -24.74 19.00 -2.62
CA ARG A 67 -25.08 17.84 -1.78
C ARG A 67 -24.32 17.84 -0.47
N SER A 68 -23.09 18.35 -0.48
CA SER A 68 -22.22 18.43 0.71
C SER A 68 -21.15 19.51 0.53
N CYS A 69 -20.81 20.17 1.64
CA CYS A 69 -19.72 21.15 1.74
C CYS A 69 -19.06 21.02 3.12
N GLU A 70 -17.97 20.26 3.22
CA GLU A 70 -17.42 19.82 4.51
C GLU A 70 -15.92 20.06 4.62
N ARG A 71 -15.49 20.57 5.78
CA ARG A 71 -14.06 20.71 6.12
C ARG A 71 -13.49 19.36 6.54
N ARG A 72 -12.45 18.89 5.85
CA ARG A 72 -11.66 17.70 6.19
C ARG A 72 -10.19 18.07 6.30
N GLY A 73 -9.77 18.44 7.51
CA GLY A 73 -8.41 18.90 7.78
C GLY A 73 -8.04 20.15 6.98
N ALA A 74 -7.03 20.03 6.12
CA ALA A 74 -6.54 21.11 5.27
C ALA A 74 -7.34 21.27 3.96
N ALA A 75 -8.39 20.48 3.72
CA ALA A 75 -9.24 20.59 2.55
C ALA A 75 -10.70 20.87 2.94
N ILE A 76 -11.45 21.46 2.00
CA ILE A 76 -12.90 21.52 2.01
C ILE A 76 -13.38 20.72 0.80
N ASP A 77 -14.16 19.68 1.05
CA ASP A 77 -14.85 18.93 0.00
C ASP A 77 -16.08 19.71 -0.45
N VAL A 78 -16.21 19.93 -1.76
CA VAL A 78 -17.36 20.57 -2.38
C VAL A 78 -17.98 19.58 -3.37
N VAL A 79 -19.18 19.09 -3.02
CA VAL A 79 -19.94 18.14 -3.84
C VAL A 79 -21.18 18.83 -4.37
N ALA A 80 -21.13 19.25 -5.63
CA ALA A 80 -22.24 19.88 -6.34
C ALA A 80 -23.30 18.86 -6.74
N ASP A 81 -24.57 19.27 -6.75
CA ASP A 81 -25.70 18.45 -7.19
C ASP A 81 -25.90 18.55 -8.71
N ARG A 82 -24.95 18.00 -9.47
CA ARG A 82 -24.97 17.98 -10.94
C ARG A 82 -24.20 16.79 -11.52
N GLY A 83 -24.51 16.44 -12.78
CA GLY A 83 -23.92 15.26 -13.45
C GLY A 83 -22.48 15.43 -13.96
N ARG A 84 -22.02 16.66 -14.20
CA ARG A 84 -20.63 16.99 -14.59
C ARG A 84 -20.08 18.03 -13.63
N GLU A 85 -18.76 18.06 -13.45
CA GLU A 85 -18.13 19.00 -12.50
C GLU A 85 -18.69 18.84 -11.07
N GLN A 86 -19.00 17.60 -10.70
CA GLN A 86 -19.71 17.24 -9.47
C GLN A 86 -18.85 17.37 -8.21
N ARG A 87 -17.56 17.02 -8.30
CA ARG A 87 -16.67 16.92 -7.13
C ARG A 87 -15.49 17.86 -7.32
N SER A 88 -15.20 18.66 -6.30
CA SER A 88 -14.02 19.51 -6.23
C SER A 88 -13.58 19.68 -4.79
N GLN A 89 -12.37 20.22 -4.60
CA GLN A 89 -11.82 20.51 -3.28
C GLN A 89 -11.20 21.90 -3.26
N ILE A 90 -11.40 22.62 -2.17
CA ILE A 90 -10.65 23.83 -1.82
C ILE A 90 -9.58 23.41 -0.81
N VAL A 91 -8.32 23.41 -1.23
CA VAL A 91 -7.20 22.89 -0.45
C VAL A 91 -6.31 24.03 0.04
N PHE A 92 -6.13 24.08 1.35
CA PHE A 92 -5.20 24.95 2.06
C PHE A 92 -3.86 24.23 2.14
N THR A 93 -2.79 24.86 1.68
CA THR A 93 -1.44 24.28 1.67
C THR A 93 -0.40 25.36 1.93
N LYS A 94 0.86 24.95 2.14
CA LYS A 94 2.00 25.86 2.19
C LYS A 94 2.89 25.63 0.98
N ALA A 95 3.29 26.71 0.30
CA ALA A 95 4.32 26.66 -0.73
C ALA A 95 5.29 27.83 -0.55
N ARG A 96 6.60 27.56 -0.63
CA ARG A 96 7.66 28.56 -0.39
C ARG A 96 7.48 29.33 0.92
N GLY A 97 7.05 28.64 1.99
CA GLY A 97 6.83 29.22 3.31
C GLY A 97 5.57 30.08 3.46
N ARG A 98 4.72 30.19 2.43
CA ARG A 98 3.48 30.98 2.46
C ARG A 98 2.24 30.08 2.40
N ASP A 99 1.18 30.48 3.09
CA ASP A 99 -0.13 29.83 2.97
C ASP A 99 -0.73 30.12 1.59
N MET A 100 -1.27 29.08 0.95
CA MET A 100 -1.89 29.13 -0.37
C MET A 100 -3.18 28.32 -0.36
N VAL A 101 -4.17 28.76 -1.13
CA VAL A 101 -5.43 28.03 -1.30
C VAL A 101 -5.66 27.75 -2.78
N PHE A 102 -6.07 26.52 -3.09
CA PHE A 102 -6.36 26.10 -4.46
C PHE A 102 -7.70 25.40 -4.57
N TRP A 103 -8.49 25.75 -5.58
CA TRP A 103 -9.68 25.02 -5.98
C TRP A 103 -9.34 24.05 -7.09
N GLN A 104 -9.56 22.76 -6.85
CA GLN A 104 -9.19 21.71 -7.79
C GLN A 104 -10.32 20.70 -7.98
N ALA A 105 -10.53 20.27 -9.22
CA ALA A 105 -11.35 19.11 -9.55
C ALA A 105 -10.47 17.86 -9.71
N PRO A 106 -11.03 16.64 -9.59
CA PRO A 106 -10.30 15.38 -9.76
C PRO A 106 -9.45 15.31 -11.04
N ARG A 107 -9.91 15.95 -12.13
CA ARG A 107 -9.21 15.98 -13.43
C ARG A 107 -8.11 17.05 -13.54
N THR A 108 -8.08 18.03 -12.64
CA THR A 108 -7.11 19.15 -12.64
C THR A 108 -5.86 18.87 -11.80
N ARG A 109 -5.79 17.69 -11.19
CA ARG A 109 -4.56 17.19 -10.59
C ARG A 109 -3.56 16.99 -11.74
N ARG A 110 -2.75 18.02 -12.02
CA ARG A 110 -1.45 17.86 -12.69
C ARG A 110 -0.84 16.61 -12.10
N GLN A 111 -0.43 15.68 -12.97
CA GLN A 111 0.27 14.44 -12.67
C GLN A 111 1.00 14.52 -11.34
N ALA A 112 0.83 13.49 -10.51
CA ALA A 112 1.66 13.24 -9.34
C ALA A 112 3.12 13.58 -9.69
N ARG A 113 3.60 14.68 -9.11
CA ARG A 113 5.00 14.91 -8.83
C ARG A 113 5.09 14.63 -7.35
N PRO A 114 5.38 13.40 -6.92
CA PRO A 114 5.66 13.16 -5.54
C PRO A 114 7.02 13.82 -5.25
N ASP A 115 6.99 15.11 -4.94
CA ASP A 115 7.96 15.70 -4.01
C ASP A 115 7.60 15.20 -2.60
N VAL A 116 7.53 13.86 -2.47
CA VAL A 116 7.12 13.18 -1.26
C VAL A 116 8.36 13.08 -0.40
N GLN A 117 8.40 13.96 0.60
CA GLN A 117 9.10 13.72 1.84
C GLN A 117 8.52 12.43 2.42
N VAL A 118 9.29 11.36 2.34
CA VAL A 118 8.96 10.09 2.98
C VAL A 118 9.11 10.31 4.48
N PRO A 119 8.11 10.00 5.33
CA PRO A 119 8.21 10.24 6.75
C PRO A 119 9.36 9.42 7.36
N THR A 120 10.19 10.07 8.19
CA THR A 120 11.29 9.43 8.95
C THR A 120 10.84 8.87 10.30
N ALA A 121 9.57 9.08 10.66
CA ALA A 121 9.01 8.56 11.89
C ALA A 121 8.89 7.03 11.83
N ARG A 122 9.27 6.35 12.92
CA ARG A 122 9.23 4.89 13.05
C ARG A 122 7.85 4.34 12.69
N ALA A 123 7.81 3.34 11.82
CA ALA A 123 6.62 2.55 11.60
C ALA A 123 6.30 1.72 12.86
N ALA A 124 5.04 1.78 13.31
CA ALA A 124 4.51 1.04 14.47
C ALA A 124 5.30 1.21 15.81
N GLY A 125 6.17 2.22 15.94
CA GLY A 125 6.96 2.47 17.15
C GLY A 125 8.06 1.43 17.44
N ILE A 126 8.34 0.51 16.51
CA ILE A 126 9.33 -0.56 16.70
C ILE A 126 10.73 0.05 16.76
N ARG A 127 11.49 -0.25 17.84
CA ARG A 127 12.83 0.33 18.06
C ARG A 127 13.90 -0.24 17.13
N ASN A 128 13.85 -1.54 16.84
CA ASN A 128 14.81 -2.25 15.99
C ASN A 128 14.05 -3.30 15.16
N LEU A 129 13.61 -2.94 13.96
CA LEU A 129 13.08 -3.92 13.01
C LEU A 129 14.24 -4.46 12.17
N GLU A 130 14.39 -5.78 12.12
CA GLU A 130 15.29 -6.44 11.17
C GLU A 130 14.51 -6.86 9.92
N ILE A 131 14.99 -6.46 8.75
CA ILE A 131 14.46 -6.92 7.46
C ILE A 131 15.45 -7.92 6.86
N LEU A 132 14.97 -9.12 6.58
CA LEU A 132 15.72 -10.10 5.82
C LEU A 132 15.62 -9.76 4.33
N ILE A 133 16.75 -9.83 3.63
CA ILE A 133 16.84 -9.59 2.19
C ILE A 133 17.28 -10.89 1.51
N ASP A 134 16.55 -11.32 0.48
CA ASP A 134 16.92 -12.52 -0.27
C ASP A 134 18.31 -12.38 -0.89
N THR A 135 19.11 -13.45 -0.83
CA THR A 135 20.48 -13.46 -1.37
C THR A 135 20.53 -13.31 -2.89
N ARG A 136 19.45 -13.67 -3.60
CA ARG A 136 19.32 -13.54 -5.06
C ARG A 136 18.92 -12.12 -5.47
N GLU A 137 18.50 -11.27 -4.53
CA GLU A 137 18.10 -9.89 -4.84
C GLU A 137 19.35 -9.02 -5.06
N ARG A 138 19.65 -8.77 -6.34
CA ARG A 138 20.88 -8.08 -6.77
C ARG A 138 20.84 -6.59 -6.45
N TYR A 139 19.67 -5.97 -6.60
CA TYR A 139 19.46 -4.54 -6.42
C TYR A 139 18.54 -4.29 -5.24
N ALA A 140 18.96 -4.79 -4.08
CA ALA A 140 18.22 -4.67 -2.84
C ALA A 140 17.97 -3.21 -2.43
N TYR A 141 16.83 -2.95 -1.81
CA TYR A 141 16.58 -1.71 -1.09
C TYR A 141 17.62 -1.51 0.01
N GLN A 142 17.95 -0.25 0.27
CA GLN A 142 18.94 0.10 1.30
C GLN A 142 18.28 0.45 2.64
N PHE A 143 17.00 0.84 2.61
CA PHE A 143 16.25 1.36 3.76
C PHE A 143 16.97 2.51 4.49
N GLY A 144 17.79 3.28 3.77
CA GLY A 144 18.77 4.20 4.38
C GLY A 144 18.15 5.41 5.09
N ALA A 145 16.87 5.70 4.84
CA ALA A 145 16.12 6.74 5.56
C ALA A 145 15.41 6.21 6.82
N GLN A 146 15.44 4.90 7.06
CA GLN A 146 14.66 4.22 8.08
C GLN A 146 15.54 3.62 9.18
N GLN A 147 14.96 3.46 10.37
CA GLN A 147 15.64 2.92 11.54
C GLN A 147 15.49 1.40 11.58
N VAL A 148 16.10 0.71 10.61
CA VAL A 148 16.05 -0.75 10.46
C VAL A 148 17.45 -1.35 10.28
N SER A 149 17.62 -2.59 10.69
CA SER A 149 18.77 -3.42 10.27
C SER A 149 18.37 -4.29 9.10
N THR A 150 19.34 -4.67 8.28
CA THR A 150 19.13 -5.58 7.14
C THR A 150 20.11 -6.73 7.19
N THR A 151 19.61 -7.95 6.99
CA THR A 151 20.44 -9.16 6.95
C THR A 151 20.15 -9.93 5.67
N LYS A 152 21.19 -10.32 4.93
CA LYS A 152 21.01 -11.15 3.73
C LYS A 152 20.86 -12.61 4.11
N ARG A 153 19.82 -13.28 3.61
CA ARG A 153 19.55 -14.71 3.83
C ARG A 153 18.79 -15.27 2.64
N THR A 154 18.96 -16.54 2.31
CA THR A 154 18.09 -17.20 1.33
C THR A 154 16.68 -17.31 1.91
N LEU A 155 15.70 -16.71 1.24
CA LEU A 155 14.29 -16.76 1.63
C LEU A 155 13.57 -17.87 0.86
N PRO A 156 12.56 -18.53 1.47
CA PRO A 156 11.73 -19.50 0.77
C PRO A 156 10.90 -18.82 -0.33
N SER A 157 10.37 -17.63 -0.05
CA SER A 157 9.60 -16.82 -1.00
C SER A 157 9.73 -15.33 -0.69
N GLY A 158 9.60 -14.48 -1.73
CA GLY A 158 9.77 -13.04 -1.64
C GLY A 158 11.23 -12.58 -1.62
N ASP A 159 11.42 -11.28 -1.84
CA ASP A 159 12.74 -10.62 -1.83
C ASP A 159 13.08 -10.00 -0.47
N TYR A 160 12.05 -9.65 0.31
CA TYR A 160 12.18 -9.06 1.63
C TYR A 160 11.26 -9.76 2.61
N ALA A 161 11.71 -10.00 3.84
CA ALA A 161 10.90 -10.66 4.87
C ALA A 161 11.17 -10.12 6.26
N VAL A 162 10.25 -10.40 7.19
CA VAL A 162 10.44 -10.20 8.63
C VAL A 162 10.12 -11.48 9.37
N THR A 163 10.79 -11.67 10.50
CA THR A 163 10.62 -12.82 11.37
C THR A 163 10.08 -12.42 12.74
N VAL A 164 9.37 -13.35 13.38
CA VAL A 164 9.04 -13.32 14.81
C VAL A 164 9.37 -14.71 15.33
N ASP A 165 10.10 -14.80 16.44
CA ASP A 165 10.56 -16.07 17.05
C ASP A 165 11.27 -17.02 16.07
N GLY A 166 12.01 -16.45 15.11
CA GLY A 166 12.77 -17.19 14.11
C GLY A 166 11.99 -17.64 12.86
N SER A 167 10.66 -17.51 12.88
CA SER A 167 9.77 -17.87 11.76
C SER A 167 9.46 -16.66 10.89
N VAL A 168 9.43 -16.86 9.56
CA VAL A 168 9.02 -15.80 8.62
C VAL A 168 7.52 -15.56 8.75
N VAL A 169 7.13 -14.35 9.13
CA VAL A 169 5.72 -13.98 9.34
C VAL A 169 5.14 -13.09 8.25
N ALA A 170 6.00 -12.52 7.42
CA ALA A 170 5.61 -11.76 6.24
C ALA A 170 6.75 -11.69 5.22
N ALA A 171 6.38 -11.59 3.95
CA ALA A 171 7.31 -11.35 2.86
C ALA A 171 6.74 -10.39 1.81
N VAL A 172 7.64 -9.74 1.09
CA VAL A 172 7.34 -8.86 -0.04
C VAL A 172 8.19 -9.30 -1.23
N GLU A 173 7.53 -9.62 -2.33
CA GLU A 173 8.15 -9.78 -3.64
C GLU A 173 8.19 -8.40 -4.32
N ARG A 174 9.34 -8.02 -4.86
CA ARG A 174 9.56 -6.78 -5.59
C ARG A 174 9.58 -7.06 -7.08
N LYS A 175 8.96 -6.17 -7.86
CA LYS A 175 8.98 -6.29 -9.32
C LYS A 175 9.04 -4.97 -10.04
N SER A 176 9.86 -4.90 -11.09
CA SER A 176 9.71 -3.87 -12.11
C SER A 176 8.45 -4.13 -12.94
N LEU A 177 7.94 -3.13 -13.66
CA LEU A 177 6.82 -3.37 -14.59
C LEU A 177 7.20 -4.36 -15.70
N GLU A 178 8.44 -4.29 -16.19
CA GLU A 178 8.94 -5.19 -17.24
C GLU A 178 8.97 -6.65 -16.75
N ASP A 179 9.53 -6.89 -15.57
CA ASP A 179 9.57 -8.23 -14.97
C ASP A 179 8.17 -8.74 -14.61
N LEU A 180 7.27 -7.86 -14.19
CA LEU A 180 5.88 -8.20 -13.91
C LEU A 180 5.20 -8.70 -15.18
N VAL A 181 5.27 -7.93 -16.26
CA VAL A 181 4.67 -8.27 -17.56
C VAL A 181 5.30 -9.55 -18.11
N SER A 182 6.62 -9.66 -18.11
CA SER A 182 7.34 -10.85 -18.57
C SER A 182 6.92 -12.10 -17.79
N SER A 183 6.93 -12.03 -16.45
CA SER A 183 6.57 -13.16 -15.58
C SER A 183 5.09 -13.53 -15.61
N LEU A 184 4.21 -12.57 -15.90
CA LEU A 184 2.78 -12.82 -16.11
C LEU A 184 2.56 -13.63 -17.39
N ILE A 185 3.16 -13.19 -18.50
CA ILE A 185 2.98 -13.80 -19.83
C ILE A 185 3.54 -15.22 -19.87
N ASN A 186 4.71 -15.43 -19.27
CA ASN A 186 5.34 -16.76 -19.23
C ASN A 186 4.84 -17.64 -18.08
N GLY A 187 3.83 -17.19 -17.33
CA GLY A 187 3.18 -17.95 -16.25
C GLY A 187 3.98 -18.07 -14.95
N LYS A 188 5.24 -17.63 -14.89
CA LYS A 188 6.09 -17.72 -13.68
C LYS A 188 5.50 -16.99 -12.48
N LEU A 189 4.78 -15.89 -12.71
CA LEU A 189 4.18 -15.10 -11.65
C LEU A 189 3.15 -15.88 -10.83
N ARG A 190 2.44 -16.83 -11.45
CA ARG A 190 1.47 -17.70 -10.75
C ARG A 190 2.14 -18.60 -9.73
N PHE A 191 3.31 -19.14 -10.06
CA PHE A 191 4.10 -19.97 -9.15
C PHE A 191 4.66 -19.14 -7.98
N ALA A 192 5.22 -17.96 -8.27
CA ALA A 192 5.70 -17.04 -7.24
C ALA A 192 4.59 -16.63 -6.26
N LEU A 193 3.40 -16.29 -6.75
CA LEU A 193 2.25 -15.98 -5.91
C LEU A 193 1.72 -17.20 -5.13
N GLY A 194 1.80 -18.39 -5.72
CA GLY A 194 1.51 -19.64 -5.01
C GLY A 194 2.41 -19.84 -3.79
N GLU A 195 3.73 -19.70 -3.96
CA GLU A 195 4.71 -19.81 -2.87
C GLU A 195 4.51 -18.71 -1.81
N LEU A 196 4.27 -17.47 -2.24
CA LEU A 196 3.96 -16.36 -1.34
C LEU A 196 2.68 -16.58 -0.54
N SER A 197 1.68 -17.24 -1.12
CA SER A 197 0.38 -17.50 -0.46
C SER A 197 0.47 -18.43 0.74
N LEU A 198 1.59 -19.13 0.94
CA LEU A 198 1.88 -19.93 2.12
C LEU A 198 2.15 -19.07 3.36
N LEU A 199 2.46 -17.78 3.18
CA LEU A 199 2.69 -16.84 4.27
C LEU A 199 1.38 -16.12 4.63
N PRO A 200 1.15 -15.85 5.93
CA PRO A 200 -0.08 -15.19 6.37
C PRO A 200 -0.16 -13.74 5.86
N ARG A 201 0.99 -13.13 5.55
CA ARG A 201 1.12 -11.73 5.14
C ARG A 201 2.16 -11.60 4.03
N ALA A 202 1.76 -11.94 2.80
CA ALA A 202 2.60 -11.71 1.63
C ALA A 202 2.09 -10.53 0.78
N ALA A 203 2.99 -9.85 0.07
CA ALA A 203 2.62 -8.81 -0.88
C ALA A 203 3.53 -8.82 -2.12
N LEU A 204 2.99 -8.31 -3.23
CA LEU A 204 3.76 -8.02 -4.44
C LEU A 204 3.80 -6.50 -4.64
N VAL A 205 5.00 -5.92 -4.62
CA VAL A 205 5.23 -4.50 -4.87
C VAL A 205 5.75 -4.30 -6.28
N VAL A 206 5.11 -3.41 -7.01
CA VAL A 206 5.49 -3.04 -8.38
C VAL A 206 6.06 -1.62 -8.40
N GLU A 207 7.29 -1.47 -8.88
CA GLU A 207 8.00 -0.19 -9.00
C GLU A 207 7.56 0.62 -10.23
N GLU A 208 6.26 0.83 -10.39
CA GLU A 208 5.70 1.65 -11.46
C GLU A 208 4.25 2.03 -11.14
N ARG A 209 3.66 2.94 -11.92
CA ARG A 209 2.24 3.26 -11.89
C ARG A 209 1.44 2.25 -12.69
N TYR A 210 0.27 1.86 -12.19
CA TYR A 210 -0.65 1.00 -12.93
C TYR A 210 -1.02 1.57 -14.31
N SER A 211 -1.10 2.90 -14.45
CA SER A 211 -1.37 3.55 -15.74
C SER A 211 -0.37 3.18 -16.84
N LYS A 212 0.87 2.80 -16.50
CA LYS A 212 1.88 2.40 -17.48
C LYS A 212 1.63 1.04 -18.10
N VAL A 213 0.80 0.19 -17.49
CA VAL A 213 0.30 -1.04 -18.12
C VAL A 213 -0.41 -0.72 -19.44
N PHE A 214 -1.15 0.39 -19.51
CA PHE A 214 -1.86 0.82 -20.71
C PHE A 214 -1.00 1.57 -21.73
N ALA A 215 0.29 1.77 -21.41
CA ALA A 215 1.27 2.40 -22.30
C ALA A 215 2.30 1.40 -22.84
N LEU A 216 2.09 0.09 -22.63
CA LEU A 216 2.99 -0.96 -23.12
C LEU A 216 2.97 -1.01 -24.67
N GLY A 217 4.16 -1.09 -25.27
CA GLY A 217 4.30 -1.14 -26.74
C GLY A 217 4.38 -2.56 -27.32
N HIS A 218 4.81 -3.54 -26.53
CA HIS A 218 5.11 -4.89 -27.02
C HIS A 218 4.09 -5.95 -26.60
N VAL A 219 3.24 -5.62 -25.63
CA VAL A 219 2.22 -6.53 -25.08
C VAL A 219 0.89 -5.79 -25.05
N ARG A 220 -0.17 -6.45 -25.51
CA ARG A 220 -1.53 -5.88 -25.47
C ARG A 220 -1.91 -5.58 -24.02
N PRO A 221 -2.25 -4.31 -23.66
CA PRO A 221 -2.58 -3.96 -22.28
C PRO A 221 -3.71 -4.77 -21.66
N ALA A 222 -4.72 -5.16 -22.47
CA ALA A 222 -5.83 -6.00 -22.01
C ALA A 222 -5.34 -7.33 -21.41
N VAL A 223 -4.37 -7.99 -22.05
CA VAL A 223 -3.81 -9.27 -21.54
C VAL A 223 -3.17 -9.09 -20.17
N VAL A 224 -2.47 -7.98 -19.95
CA VAL A 224 -1.83 -7.68 -18.67
C VAL A 224 -2.87 -7.29 -17.63
N ALA A 225 -3.84 -6.45 -17.99
CA ALA A 225 -4.91 -6.03 -17.08
C ALA A 225 -5.78 -7.22 -16.63
N ASP A 226 -6.20 -8.07 -17.56
CA ASP A 226 -6.99 -9.27 -17.30
C ASP A 226 -6.18 -10.27 -16.47
N GLY A 227 -4.90 -10.47 -16.80
CA GLY A 227 -4.02 -11.34 -16.03
C GLY A 227 -3.83 -10.86 -14.59
N LEU A 228 -3.61 -9.56 -14.37
CA LEU A 228 -3.54 -8.99 -13.02
C LEU A 228 -4.85 -9.16 -12.24
N ALA A 229 -5.99 -8.99 -12.91
CA ALA A 229 -7.30 -9.24 -12.29
C ALA A 229 -7.48 -10.72 -11.92
N GLU A 230 -7.10 -11.65 -12.79
CA GLU A 230 -7.14 -13.09 -12.53
C GLU A 230 -6.27 -13.46 -11.32
N LEU A 231 -5.05 -12.91 -11.23
CA LEU A 231 -4.16 -13.12 -10.09
C LEU A 231 -4.80 -12.64 -8.79
N GLN A 232 -5.41 -11.46 -8.79
CA GLN A 232 -6.04 -10.88 -7.59
C GLN A 232 -7.29 -11.67 -7.16
N VAL A 233 -8.04 -12.23 -8.11
CA VAL A 233 -9.18 -13.13 -7.80
C VAL A 233 -8.70 -14.46 -7.26
N ARG A 234 -7.61 -15.01 -7.82
CA ARG A 234 -7.07 -16.31 -7.42
C ARG A 234 -6.34 -16.28 -6.08
N TRP A 235 -5.63 -15.19 -5.79
CA TRP A 235 -4.91 -14.96 -4.53
C TRP A 235 -5.38 -13.65 -3.89
N PRO A 236 -6.62 -13.58 -3.36
CA PRO A 236 -7.20 -12.35 -2.85
C PRO A 236 -6.43 -11.77 -1.65
N ASN A 237 -5.69 -12.61 -0.94
CA ASN A 237 -4.92 -12.22 0.25
C ASN A 237 -3.55 -11.62 -0.08
N ILE A 238 -3.11 -11.66 -1.35
CA ILE A 238 -1.83 -11.07 -1.76
C ILE A 238 -2.10 -9.74 -2.48
N PRO A 239 -1.94 -8.59 -1.82
CA PRO A 239 -2.05 -7.31 -2.49
C PRO A 239 -0.94 -7.14 -3.55
N ILE A 240 -1.34 -6.69 -4.74
CA ILE A 240 -0.44 -6.22 -5.79
C ILE A 240 -0.46 -4.69 -5.79
N VAL A 241 0.63 -4.06 -5.33
CA VAL A 241 0.67 -2.61 -5.08
C VAL A 241 1.61 -1.91 -6.04
N PHE A 242 1.05 -1.01 -6.85
CA PHE A 242 1.81 -0.15 -7.77
C PHE A 242 2.29 1.10 -7.03
N CYS A 243 3.59 1.14 -6.73
CA CYS A 243 4.20 2.15 -5.87
C CYS A 243 4.83 3.31 -6.63
N GLU A 244 4.69 3.36 -7.96
CA GLU A 244 5.20 4.44 -8.84
C GLU A 244 6.73 4.51 -8.96
N THR A 245 7.46 4.69 -7.86
CA THR A 245 8.93 4.79 -7.87
C THR A 245 9.55 3.77 -6.93
N ARG A 246 10.79 3.40 -7.20
CA ARG A 246 11.64 2.61 -6.29
C ARG A 246 11.64 3.14 -4.85
N LYS A 247 11.77 4.45 -4.66
CA LYS A 247 11.78 5.08 -3.32
C LYS A 247 10.47 4.86 -2.56
N LEU A 248 9.34 4.99 -3.25
CA LEU A 248 8.02 4.78 -2.65
C LEU A 248 7.74 3.28 -2.44
N ALA A 249 8.24 2.42 -3.31
CA ALA A 249 8.19 0.97 -3.18
C ALA A 249 8.98 0.48 -1.96
N GLU A 250 10.20 1.01 -1.76
CA GLU A 250 11.04 0.78 -0.59
C GLU A 250 10.31 1.22 0.70
N GLU A 251 9.74 2.42 0.70
CA GLU A 251 8.99 2.93 1.85
C GLU A 251 7.76 2.10 2.17
N TRP A 252 6.98 1.73 1.15
CA TRP A 252 5.82 0.88 1.34
C TRP A 252 6.21 -0.48 1.90
N THR A 253 7.29 -1.07 1.37
CA THR A 253 7.84 -2.36 1.83
C THR A 253 8.24 -2.27 3.30
N TYR A 254 8.95 -1.21 3.70
CA TYR A 254 9.29 -0.96 5.10
C TYR A 254 8.05 -0.91 6.01
N ARG A 255 7.04 -0.11 5.65
CA ARG A 255 5.83 0.06 6.47
C ARG A 255 4.99 -1.20 6.55
N TYR A 256 4.85 -1.91 5.44
CA TYR A 256 4.10 -3.18 5.38
C TYR A 256 4.75 -4.22 6.29
N LEU A 257 6.07 -4.42 6.15
CA LEU A 257 6.82 -5.36 6.98
C LEU A 257 6.82 -4.97 8.46
N ALA A 258 6.94 -3.68 8.79
CA ALA A 258 6.85 -3.20 10.16
C ALA A 258 5.46 -3.46 10.78
N ALA A 259 4.38 -3.20 10.03
CA ALA A 259 3.02 -3.48 10.49
C ALA A 259 2.78 -4.98 10.68
N ALA A 260 3.26 -5.80 9.75
CA ALA A 260 3.18 -7.26 9.83
C ALA A 260 3.93 -7.81 11.04
N HIS A 261 5.15 -7.34 11.29
CA HIS A 261 5.94 -7.71 12.46
C HIS A 261 5.23 -7.30 13.76
N HIS A 262 4.73 -6.06 13.85
CA HIS A 262 4.01 -5.58 15.04
C HIS A 262 2.80 -6.46 15.34
N TRP A 263 2.01 -6.76 14.32
CA TRP A 263 0.81 -7.59 14.46
C TRP A 263 1.17 -9.01 14.90
N ALA A 264 2.14 -9.64 14.25
CA ALA A 264 2.57 -11.00 14.59
C ALA A 264 3.16 -11.09 16.01
N ALA A 265 3.94 -10.10 16.44
CA ALA A 265 4.46 -10.04 17.80
C ALA A 265 3.34 -9.87 18.85
N ALA A 266 2.32 -9.06 18.55
CA ALA A 266 1.16 -8.88 19.42
C ALA A 266 0.26 -10.13 19.46
N GLU A 267 0.09 -10.82 18.34
CA GLU A 267 -0.64 -12.08 18.24
C GLU A 267 0.05 -13.18 19.05
N ALA A 268 1.36 -13.38 18.86
CA ALA A 268 2.14 -14.34 19.63
C ALA A 268 2.04 -14.10 21.14
N ALA A 269 2.18 -12.83 21.57
CA ALA A 269 1.99 -12.44 22.97
C ALA A 269 0.55 -12.65 23.47
N THR A 270 -0.44 -12.64 22.59
CA THR A 270 -1.85 -12.89 22.94
C THR A 270 -2.13 -14.39 23.03
N VAL A 271 -1.66 -15.19 22.08
CA VAL A 271 -1.75 -16.65 22.10
C VAL A 271 -1.06 -17.21 23.36
N ALA A 272 0.13 -16.70 23.68
CA ALA A 272 0.86 -17.08 24.90
C ALA A 272 0.13 -16.69 26.21
N ARG A 273 -0.68 -15.61 26.20
CA ARG A 273 -1.44 -15.15 27.37
C ARG A 273 -2.78 -15.86 27.54
N ILE A 274 -3.46 -16.19 26.45
CA ILE A 274 -4.82 -16.77 26.51
C ILE A 274 -4.75 -18.30 26.71
N GLY A 275 -3.62 -18.96 26.38
CA GLY A 275 -3.45 -20.39 26.66
C GLY A 275 -4.59 -21.24 26.08
N VAL A 276 -5.04 -20.93 24.86
CA VAL A 276 -6.08 -21.72 24.20
C VAL A 276 -5.44 -23.01 23.74
N GLY A 277 -5.79 -24.09 24.44
CA GLY A 277 -5.52 -25.46 24.00
C GLY A 277 -5.97 -25.69 22.57
N GLU A 278 -5.23 -26.55 21.88
CA GLU A 278 -5.44 -26.95 20.49
C GLU A 278 -6.92 -27.01 20.10
N SER A 279 -7.34 -26.10 19.22
CA SER A 279 -8.59 -26.23 18.49
C SER A 279 -8.49 -25.46 17.19
N GLY A 280 -8.13 -26.19 16.12
CA GLY A 280 -8.44 -25.80 14.75
C GLY A 280 -7.31 -25.27 13.86
N ALA A 281 -6.05 -25.36 14.27
CA ALA A 281 -4.95 -25.16 13.32
C ALA A 281 -4.95 -26.34 12.33
N VAL A 282 -5.40 -26.11 11.11
CA VAL A 282 -5.00 -26.95 9.98
C VAL A 282 -3.49 -26.77 9.87
N GLY A 283 -2.75 -27.75 10.38
CA GLY A 283 -1.30 -27.74 10.43
C GLY A 283 -0.74 -27.39 9.05
N GLY A 284 0.14 -26.40 9.03
CA GLY A 284 1.07 -26.22 7.91
C GLY A 284 1.81 -27.55 7.65
N PRO A 285 2.38 -27.74 6.45
CA PRO A 285 2.94 -29.01 6.06
C PRO A 285 3.91 -29.48 7.14
N ALA A 286 3.60 -30.64 7.72
CA ALA A 286 4.48 -31.35 8.61
C ALA A 286 5.87 -31.38 7.96
N ARG A 287 6.91 -31.26 8.80
CA ARG A 287 8.30 -31.53 8.43
C ARG A 287 8.30 -32.74 7.49
N PRO A 288 8.89 -32.66 6.28
CA PRO A 288 8.82 -33.76 5.32
C PRO A 288 9.24 -35.04 6.04
N ASP A 289 8.43 -36.10 5.90
CA ASP A 289 8.71 -37.39 6.53
C ASP A 289 10.17 -37.77 6.25
N PRO A 290 10.94 -38.15 7.28
CA PRO A 290 12.34 -38.46 7.09
C PRO A 290 12.46 -39.58 6.07
N SER A 291 13.40 -39.42 5.14
CA SER A 291 13.76 -40.50 4.24
C SER A 291 14.21 -41.71 5.05
N THR A 292 14.03 -42.92 4.49
CA THR A 292 14.54 -44.14 5.13
C THR A 292 16.06 -44.08 5.33
N ALA A 293 16.79 -43.27 4.55
CA ALA A 293 18.21 -43.04 4.71
C ALA A 293 18.52 -42.23 5.99
N GLU A 294 17.76 -41.19 6.28
CA GLU A 294 17.93 -40.36 7.49
C GLU A 294 17.61 -41.15 8.76
N VAL A 295 16.48 -41.88 8.78
CA VAL A 295 16.12 -42.75 9.92
C VAL A 295 17.18 -43.84 10.12
N ARG A 296 17.76 -44.37 9.04
CA ARG A 296 18.84 -45.37 9.13
C ARG A 296 20.14 -44.78 9.68
N ALA A 297 20.50 -43.56 9.28
CA ALA A 297 21.69 -42.87 9.78
C ALA A 297 21.54 -42.58 11.28
N TRP A 298 20.38 -42.08 11.70
CA TRP A 298 20.05 -41.86 13.11
C TRP A 298 20.05 -43.16 13.91
N ALA A 299 19.46 -44.24 13.39
CA ALA A 299 19.41 -45.52 14.08
C ALA A 299 20.82 -46.04 14.39
N ARG A 300 21.74 -45.94 13.42
CA ARG A 300 23.15 -46.33 13.62
C ARG A 300 23.88 -45.44 14.62
N SER A 301 23.67 -44.12 14.57
CA SER A 301 24.30 -43.21 15.55
C SER A 301 23.81 -43.43 16.98
N ASN A 302 22.61 -44.01 17.14
CA ASN A 302 22.01 -44.37 18.42
C ASN A 302 22.19 -45.85 18.79
N GLY A 303 23.05 -46.59 18.07
CA GLY A 303 23.41 -47.98 18.39
C GLY A 303 22.35 -49.03 18.06
N LEU A 304 21.33 -48.69 17.26
CA LEU A 304 20.34 -49.65 16.77
C LEU A 304 20.89 -50.45 15.58
N ASP A 305 20.77 -51.77 15.65
CA ASP A 305 21.15 -52.66 14.55
C ASP A 305 20.11 -52.60 13.42
N VAL A 306 20.50 -52.04 12.27
CA VAL A 306 19.63 -51.84 11.12
C VAL A 306 20.32 -52.29 9.82
N PRO A 307 19.60 -52.99 8.90
CA PRO A 307 20.17 -53.45 7.64
C PRO A 307 20.77 -52.35 6.77
N ALA A 308 21.81 -52.70 5.99
CA ALA A 308 22.50 -51.79 5.08
C ALA A 308 21.58 -51.16 4.00
N GLY A 309 20.54 -51.89 3.61
CA GLY A 309 19.53 -51.46 2.64
C GLY A 309 18.17 -52.13 2.89
N GLY A 310 17.15 -51.70 2.15
CA GLY A 310 15.78 -52.19 2.30
C GLY A 310 14.94 -51.44 3.35
N ARG A 311 13.70 -51.88 3.53
CA ARG A 311 12.71 -51.23 4.41
C ARG A 311 13.11 -51.43 5.89
N LEU A 312 13.10 -50.35 6.67
CA LEU A 312 13.30 -50.43 8.12
C LEU A 312 12.05 -50.98 8.81
N ARG A 313 12.23 -51.61 9.97
CA ARG A 313 11.10 -52.07 10.79
C ARG A 313 10.31 -50.88 11.33
N PRO A 314 8.98 -50.99 11.49
CA PRO A 314 8.14 -49.91 12.03
C PRO A 314 8.61 -49.41 13.40
N GLU A 315 9.16 -50.28 14.25
CA GLU A 315 9.67 -49.90 15.57
C GLU A 315 10.81 -48.86 15.49
N VAL A 316 11.64 -48.90 14.43
CA VAL A 316 12.76 -47.95 14.24
C VAL A 316 12.23 -46.56 13.88
N PHE A 317 11.16 -46.48 13.10
CA PHE A 317 10.49 -45.21 12.81
C PHE A 317 9.78 -44.64 14.04
N GLN A 318 9.25 -45.51 14.92
CA GLN A 318 8.66 -45.06 16.17
C GLN A 318 9.74 -44.48 17.11
N ALA A 319 10.84 -45.20 17.31
CA ALA A 319 11.95 -44.73 18.14
C ALA A 319 12.54 -43.41 17.63
N TRP A 320 12.62 -43.21 16.31
CA TRP A 320 13.03 -41.94 15.72
C TRP A 320 12.05 -40.80 16.04
N ARG A 321 10.74 -41.05 15.97
CA ARG A 321 9.71 -40.05 16.31
C ARG A 321 9.74 -39.69 17.79
N ASP A 322 9.91 -40.69 18.66
CA ASP A 322 9.98 -40.48 20.11
C ASP A 322 11.23 -39.66 20.49
N ALA A 323 12.33 -39.79 19.74
CA ALA A 323 13.56 -39.02 19.95
C ALA A 323 13.59 -37.63 19.29
N ASP A 324 12.77 -37.37 18.26
CA ASP A 324 12.63 -36.02 17.65
C ASP A 324 11.59 -35.16 18.41
N LEU A 325 10.75 -35.77 19.27
CA LEU A 325 9.72 -35.12 20.08
C LEU A 325 10.13 -34.88 21.56
N GLY A 326 11.29 -35.39 22.00
CA GLY A 326 11.83 -35.20 23.35
C GLY A 326 13.01 -34.24 23.38
#